data_AF-A0A9D5MKE0-F1
#
_entry.id   AF-A0A9D5MKE0-F1
#
_cell.length_a   1.000
_cell.length_b   1.000
_cell.length_c   1.000
_cell.angle_alpha   90.00
_cell.angle_beta   90.00
_cell.angle_gamma   90.00
#
_symmetry.space_group_name_H-M   'P 1'
#
loop_
_entity.id
_entity.type
_entity.pdbx_description
1 polymer ?
#
loop_
_entity_poly.entity_id
_entity_poly.type
_entity_poly.pdbx_seq_one_letter_code
_entity_poly.pdbx_strand_id
1 'polypeptide(L)'
;MKTHKHTLTQSEKIIFICFSFCLLLFLIFLVYYHITDMSFYNTNGSCGMKYLFHLYCPGCGGTRAIDMLLHGRILKSLMYHPIIVYLALFFLSYYIPTFLQFVGLYKRKINYMTYIYILIGMLIVIVVHFIVRNVLLTCFGIDYIGECISYWS
;
A
#
# COMPACT_ATOMS: atom_id res chain seq x y z
N MET A 1 34.02 19.68 21.58
CA MET A 1 33.58 18.53 20.76
C MET A 1 32.52 19.01 19.78
N LYS A 2 32.86 19.25 18.51
CA LYS A 2 31.91 19.75 17.49
C LYS A 2 30.91 18.62 17.18
N THR A 3 29.71 18.69 17.73
CA THR A 3 28.62 17.79 17.33
C THR A 3 28.27 18.14 15.88
N HIS A 4 28.76 17.35 14.93
CA HIS A 4 28.38 17.43 13.53
C HIS A 4 26.85 17.32 13.47
N LYS A 5 26.16 18.43 13.22
CA LYS A 5 24.73 18.41 12.88
C LYS A 5 24.66 17.67 11.55
N HIS A 6 24.24 16.41 11.57
CA HIS A 6 23.89 15.69 10.34
C HIS A 6 22.57 16.29 9.85
N THR A 7 22.67 17.42 9.16
CA THR A 7 21.54 18.09 8.52
C THR A 7 21.09 17.26 7.33
N LEU A 8 19.77 17.12 7.15
CA LEU A 8 19.18 16.55 5.94
C LEU A 8 19.85 17.15 4.69
N THR A 9 20.22 16.29 3.75
CA THR A 9 20.76 16.69 2.46
C THR A 9 19.70 17.46 1.66
N GLN A 10 20.12 18.27 0.69
CA GLN A 10 19.19 19.08 -0.11
C GLN A 10 18.14 18.21 -0.84
N SER A 11 18.54 17.05 -1.34
CA SER A 11 17.65 16.07 -1.97
C SER A 11 16.64 15.48 -0.99
N GLU A 12 17.04 15.13 0.24
CA GLU A 12 16.13 14.60 1.26
C GLU A 12 15.08 15.63 1.68
N LYS A 13 15.45 16.92 1.74
CA LYS A 13 14.51 18.01 2.03
C LYS A 13 13.46 18.16 0.94
N ILE A 14 13.88 18.15 -0.32
CA ILE A 14 12.97 18.22 -1.47
C ILE A 14 12.00 17.04 -1.45
N ILE A 15 12.53 15.82 -1.26
CA ILE A 15 11.71 14.61 -1.16
C ILE A 15 10.70 14.77 -0.02
N PHE A 16 11.13 15.18 1.17
CA PHE A 16 10.24 15.36 2.32
C PHE A 16 9.14 16.40 2.10
N ILE A 17 9.45 17.52 1.42
CA ILE A 17 8.48 18.56 1.08
C ILE A 17 7.47 18.03 0.05
N CYS A 18 7.94 17.42 -1.04
CA CYS A 18 7.06 16.79 -2.04
C CYS A 18 6.16 15.73 -1.40
N PHE A 19 6.71 14.91 -0.50
CA PHE A 19 5.95 13.87 0.19
C PHE A 19 4.91 14.44 1.14
N SER A 20 5.24 15.52 1.87
CA SER A 20 4.29 16.22 2.75
C SER A 20 3.17 16.88 1.95
N PHE A 21 3.47 17.44 0.78
CA PHE A 21 2.46 17.99 -0.12
C PHE A 21 1.55 16.90 -0.68
N CYS A 22 2.11 15.78 -1.14
CA CYS A 22 1.32 14.61 -1.58
C CYS A 22 0.44 14.06 -0.45
N LEU A 23 0.96 13.96 0.78
CA LEU A 23 0.18 13.54 1.94
C LEU A 23 -0.97 14.51 2.23
N LEU A 24 -0.72 15.83 2.18
CA LEU A 24 -1.77 16.82 2.36
C LEU A 24 -2.88 16.67 1.32
N LEU A 25 -2.54 16.54 0.05
CA LEU A 25 -3.52 16.30 -1.02
C LEU A 25 -4.28 14.99 -0.82
N PHE A 26 -3.58 13.93 -0.42
CA PHE A 26 -4.21 12.64 -0.10
C PHE A 26 -5.20 12.78 1.06
N LEU A 27 -4.84 13.45 2.15
CA LEU A 27 -5.75 13.70 3.28
C LEU A 27 -6.96 14.55 2.89
N ILE A 28 -6.78 15.59 2.06
CA ILE A 28 -7.89 16.38 1.52
C ILE A 28 -8.82 15.50 0.69
N PHE A 29 -8.25 14.63 -0.15
CA PHE A 29 -9.02 13.65 -0.91
C PHE A 29 -9.77 12.69 0.02
N LEU A 30 -9.19 12.25 1.14
CA LEU A 30 -9.87 11.38 2.11
C LEU A 30 -11.05 12.07 2.79
N VAL A 31 -10.87 13.33 3.18
CA VAL A 31 -11.94 14.13 3.78
C VAL A 31 -13.06 14.33 2.77
N TYR A 32 -12.72 14.69 1.53
CA TYR A 32 -13.70 14.81 0.43
C TYR A 32 -14.43 13.47 0.19
N TYR A 33 -13.71 12.36 0.19
CA TYR A 33 -14.25 11.02 0.01
C TYR A 33 -15.26 10.65 1.11
N HIS A 34 -14.91 10.91 2.37
CA HIS A 34 -15.78 10.65 3.51
C HIS A 34 -17.02 11.57 3.52
N ILE A 35 -16.91 12.80 3.00
CA ILE A 35 -18.06 13.71 2.89
C ILE A 35 -19.01 13.28 1.77
N THR A 36 -18.46 12.72 0.69
CA THR A 36 -19.24 12.39 -0.52
C THR A 36 -19.77 10.96 -0.56
N ASP A 37 -19.45 10.11 0.42
CA ASP A 37 -19.83 8.68 0.47
C ASP A 37 -19.59 7.96 -0.87
N MET A 38 -18.48 8.32 -1.54
CA MET A 38 -18.16 7.90 -2.91
C MET A 38 -17.70 6.45 -2.98
N SER A 39 -18.57 5.50 -2.71
CA SER A 39 -18.23 4.07 -2.77
C SER A 39 -17.58 3.63 -4.10
N PHE A 40 -16.36 3.08 -4.03
CA PHE A 40 -15.72 2.38 -5.16
C PHE A 40 -16.14 0.90 -5.28
N TYR A 41 -17.21 0.46 -4.58
CA TYR A 41 -17.59 -0.95 -4.45
C TYR A 41 -17.92 -1.63 -5.79
N ASN A 42 -18.22 -0.88 -6.86
CA ASN A 42 -18.76 -1.41 -8.11
C ASN A 42 -17.82 -1.43 -9.32
N THR A 43 -16.51 -1.27 -9.11
CA THR A 43 -15.56 -1.55 -10.20
C THR A 43 -15.19 -3.03 -10.19
N ASN A 44 -16.11 -3.86 -10.67
CA ASN A 44 -15.77 -5.15 -11.30
C ASN A 44 -15.09 -4.86 -12.65
N GLY A 45 -14.01 -4.08 -12.62
CA GLY A 45 -13.21 -3.81 -13.80
C GLY A 45 -12.76 -5.16 -14.34
N SER A 46 -13.23 -5.50 -15.54
CA SER A 46 -12.92 -6.73 -16.26
C SER A 46 -11.41 -6.80 -16.48
N CYS A 47 -10.69 -7.38 -15.52
CA CYS A 47 -9.28 -7.70 -15.69
C CYS A 47 -9.16 -8.72 -16.81
N GLY A 48 -8.37 -8.43 -17.84
CA GLY A 48 -8.16 -9.36 -18.96
C GLY A 48 -7.73 -10.76 -18.51
N MET A 49 -6.90 -10.87 -17.46
CA MET A 49 -6.51 -12.17 -16.90
C MET A 49 -7.70 -12.93 -16.29
N LYS A 50 -8.61 -12.23 -15.63
CA LYS A 50 -9.80 -12.84 -15.02
C LYS A 50 -10.76 -13.36 -16.08
N TYR A 51 -10.88 -12.64 -17.19
CA TYR A 51 -11.72 -13.04 -18.32
C TYR A 51 -11.12 -14.20 -19.13
N LEU A 52 -9.81 -14.18 -19.38
CA LEU A 52 -9.14 -15.15 -20.26
C LEU A 52 -8.68 -16.42 -19.54
N PHE A 53 -8.19 -16.29 -18.30
CA PHE A 53 -7.59 -17.41 -17.56
C PHE A 53 -8.41 -17.84 -16.35
N HIS A 54 -9.50 -17.12 -16.03
CA HIS A 54 -10.31 -17.34 -14.82
C HIS A 54 -9.49 -17.30 -13.52
N LEU A 55 -8.33 -16.65 -13.55
CA LEU A 55 -7.39 -16.53 -12.44
C LEU A 55 -7.29 -15.08 -12.00
N TYR A 56 -6.87 -14.90 -10.75
CA TYR A 56 -6.64 -13.57 -10.21
C TYR A 56 -5.29 -12.99 -10.63
N CYS A 57 -5.27 -11.73 -11.08
CA CYS A 57 -4.03 -11.00 -11.38
C CYS A 57 -3.34 -10.47 -10.10
N PRO A 58 -2.00 -10.37 -10.07
CA PRO A 58 -1.22 -9.95 -8.90
C PRO A 58 -1.53 -8.53 -8.40
N GLY A 59 -2.13 -7.66 -9.24
CA GLY A 59 -2.46 -6.27 -8.88
C GLY A 59 -3.94 -6.00 -8.63
N CYS A 60 -4.82 -6.99 -8.80
CA CYS A 60 -6.26 -6.79 -8.65
C CYS A 60 -6.67 -6.69 -7.18
N GLY A 61 -7.49 -5.67 -6.86
CA GLY A 61 -8.03 -5.44 -5.52
C GLY A 61 -7.40 -4.26 -4.78
N GLY A 62 -6.37 -3.60 -5.34
CA GLY A 62 -5.71 -2.46 -4.71
C GLY A 62 -6.64 -1.29 -4.37
N THR A 63 -7.51 -0.89 -5.30
CA THR A 63 -8.49 0.19 -5.08
C THR A 63 -9.48 -0.15 -3.96
N ARG A 64 -9.93 -1.41 -3.88
CA ARG A 64 -10.84 -1.89 -2.82
C ARG A 64 -10.13 -2.03 -1.48
N ALA A 65 -8.86 -2.40 -1.50
CA ALA A 65 -8.02 -2.43 -0.32
C ALA A 65 -7.81 -1.02 0.25
N ILE A 66 -7.59 -0.03 -0.62
CA ILE A 66 -7.54 1.39 -0.22
C ILE A 66 -8.89 1.78 0.38
N ASP A 67 -9.99 1.56 -0.33
CA ASP A 67 -11.33 1.88 0.15
C ASP A 67 -11.64 1.29 1.54
N MET A 68 -11.33 0.01 1.77
CA MET A 68 -11.49 -0.61 3.10
C MET A 68 -10.54 -0.02 4.14
N LEU A 69 -9.32 0.37 3.77
CA LEU A 69 -8.40 1.03 4.68
C LEU A 69 -8.92 2.41 5.09
N LEU A 70 -9.55 3.14 4.16
CA LEU A 70 -10.16 4.45 4.40
C LEU A 70 -11.36 4.36 5.35
N HIS A 71 -12.16 3.31 5.22
CA HIS A 71 -13.25 3.01 6.16
C HIS A 71 -12.75 2.43 7.51
N GLY A 72 -11.44 2.40 7.76
CA GLY A 72 -10.84 1.88 9.01
C GLY A 72 -10.87 0.35 9.13
N ARG A 73 -11.24 -0.37 8.07
CA ARG A 73 -11.36 -1.84 8.04
C ARG A 73 -10.05 -2.48 7.61
N ILE A 74 -9.04 -2.39 8.47
CA ILE A 74 -7.66 -2.85 8.18
C ILE A 74 -7.63 -4.34 7.80
N LEU A 75 -8.36 -5.19 8.53
CA LEU A 75 -8.44 -6.63 8.25
C LEU A 75 -8.99 -6.92 6.85
N LYS A 76 -10.05 -6.21 6.43
CA LYS A 76 -10.60 -6.37 5.08
C LYS A 76 -9.64 -5.85 4.02
N SER A 77 -8.96 -4.73 4.29
CA SER A 77 -7.92 -4.18 3.41
C SER A 77 -6.80 -5.20 3.15
N LEU A 78 -6.33 -5.89 4.20
CA LEU A 78 -5.33 -6.96 4.08
C LEU A 78 -5.82 -8.12 3.21
N MET A 79 -7.10 -8.51 3.34
CA MET A 79 -7.68 -9.57 2.52
C MET A 79 -7.74 -9.20 1.04
N TYR A 80 -8.07 -7.94 0.71
CA TYR A 80 -8.11 -7.47 -0.67
C TYR A 80 -6.72 -7.32 -1.27
N HIS A 81 -5.81 -6.60 -0.59
CA HIS A 81 -4.44 -6.45 -1.06
C HIS A 81 -3.50 -6.03 0.10
N PRO A 82 -2.63 -6.93 0.59
CA PRO A 82 -1.77 -6.65 1.75
C PRO A 82 -0.71 -5.58 1.47
N ILE A 83 -0.42 -5.28 0.19
CA ILE A 83 0.55 -4.24 -0.20
C ILE A 83 0.14 -2.87 0.30
N ILE A 84 -1.17 -2.57 0.35
CA ILE A 84 -1.67 -1.25 0.73
C ILE A 84 -1.36 -0.98 2.21
N VAL A 85 -1.55 -1.98 3.07
CA VAL A 85 -1.21 -1.89 4.49
C VAL A 85 0.30 -1.85 4.70
N TYR A 86 1.06 -2.65 3.93
CA TYR A 86 2.51 -2.61 3.97
C TYR A 86 3.05 -1.22 3.58
N LEU A 87 2.53 -0.62 2.50
CA LEU A 87 2.89 0.73 2.05
C LEU A 87 2.54 1.79 3.11
N ALA A 88 1.39 1.67 3.76
CA ALA A 88 1.00 2.57 4.84
C ALA A 88 1.99 2.49 6.03
N LEU A 89 2.35 1.27 6.45
CA LEU A 89 3.34 1.08 7.53
C LEU A 89 4.72 1.62 7.14
N PHE A 90 5.15 1.34 5.90
CA PHE A 90 6.41 1.87 5.38
C PHE A 90 6.40 3.40 5.38
N PHE A 91 5.32 4.01 4.90
CA PHE A 91 5.13 5.45 4.90
C PHE A 91 5.31 6.02 6.31
N LEU A 92 4.63 5.48 7.32
CA LEU A 92 4.76 5.94 8.70
C LEU A 92 6.20 5.79 9.23
N SER A 93 6.82 4.63 8.98
CA SER A 93 8.18 4.33 9.43
C SER A 93 9.25 5.24 8.81
N TYR A 94 8.96 5.81 7.64
CA TYR A 94 9.85 6.74 6.94
C TYR A 94 9.54 8.20 7.29
N TYR A 95 8.26 8.56 7.32
CA TYR A 95 7.81 9.94 7.50
C TYR A 95 8.07 10.45 8.91
N ILE A 96 7.72 9.69 9.95
CA ILE A 96 7.85 10.11 11.36
C ILE A 96 9.32 10.42 11.70
N PRO A 97 10.30 9.54 11.43
CA PRO A 97 11.70 9.82 11.75
C PRO A 97 12.30 10.95 10.91
N THR A 98 11.80 11.16 9.69
CA THR A 98 12.26 12.25 8.82
C THR A 98 11.72 13.59 9.30
N PHE A 99 10.46 13.64 9.72
CA PHE A 99 9.86 14.81 10.36
C PHE A 99 10.59 15.17 11.66
N LEU A 100 10.85 14.19 12.53
CA LEU A 100 11.59 14.42 13.77
C LEU A 100 13.03 14.91 13.52
N GLN A 101 13.66 14.46 12.44
CA GLN A 101 14.96 15.00 12.01
C GLN A 101 14.87 16.43 11.48
N PHE A 102 13.81 16.75 10.74
CA PHE A 102 13.57 18.10 10.23
C PHE A 102 13.36 19.11 11.37
N VAL A 103 12.60 18.73 12.40
CA VAL A 103 12.39 19.52 13.63
C VAL A 103 13.62 19.51 14.56
N GLY A 104 14.62 18.69 14.26
CA GLY A 104 15.89 18.62 15.02
C GLY A 104 15.84 17.79 16.30
N LEU A 105 14.76 17.03 16.52
CA LEU A 105 14.53 16.19 17.70
C LEU A 105 15.12 14.79 17.58
N TYR A 106 15.49 14.36 16.38
CA TYR A 106 15.98 13.02 16.11
C TYR A 106 17.12 13.03 15.08
N LYS A 107 17.97 12.01 15.09
CA LYS A 107 19.07 11.84 14.13
C LYS A 107 19.07 10.40 13.63
N ARG A 108 18.91 10.19 12.33
CA ARG A 108 19.02 8.87 11.71
C ARG A 108 19.83 8.97 10.43
N LYS A 109 20.68 7.97 10.20
CA LYS A 109 21.24 7.73 8.88
C LYS A 109 20.35 6.71 8.18
N ILE A 110 19.87 7.07 7.00
CA ILE A 110 19.14 6.13 6.15
C ILE A 110 20.17 5.43 5.28
N ASN A 111 20.27 4.11 5.40
CA ASN A 111 21.10 3.32 4.51
C ASN A 111 20.31 2.99 3.25
N TYR A 112 20.95 3.10 2.08
CA TYR A 112 20.33 2.74 0.81
C TYR A 112 19.86 1.27 0.79
N MET A 113 20.57 0.39 1.51
CA MET A 113 20.19 -1.02 1.69
C MET A 113 18.82 -1.20 2.33
N THR A 114 18.40 -0.29 3.21
CA THR A 114 17.07 -0.34 3.83
C THR A 114 15.97 -0.22 2.77
N TYR A 115 16.14 0.62 1.75
CA TYR A 115 15.16 0.72 0.65
C TYR A 115 15.11 -0.56 -0.18
N ILE A 116 16.27 -1.18 -0.45
CA ILE A 116 16.35 -2.44 -1.20
C ILE A 116 15.60 -3.55 -0.47
N TYR A 117 15.83 -3.71 0.84
CA TYR A 117 15.09 -4.71 1.64
C TYR A 117 13.58 -4.47 1.62
N ILE A 118 13.15 -3.21 1.63
CA ILE A 118 11.73 -2.85 1.60
C ILE A 118 11.10 -3.14 0.24
N LEU A 119 11.82 -2.87 -0.86
CA LEU A 119 11.39 -3.22 -2.22
C LEU A 119 11.28 -4.73 -2.40
N ILE A 120 12.27 -5.49 -1.90
CA ILE A 120 12.24 -6.95 -1.90
C ILE A 120 11.05 -7.45 -1.07
N GLY A 121 10.82 -6.88 0.11
CA GLY A 121 9.67 -7.21 0.96
C GLY A 121 8.33 -6.99 0.25
N MET A 122 8.17 -5.86 -0.47
CA MET A 122 6.96 -5.60 -1.26
C MET A 122 6.76 -6.64 -2.37
N LEU A 123 7.82 -6.97 -3.10
CA LEU A 123 7.76 -7.99 -4.15
C LEU A 123 7.35 -9.35 -3.60
N ILE A 124 7.94 -9.77 -2.48
CA ILE A 124 7.59 -11.02 -1.80
C ILE A 124 6.12 -11.02 -1.40
N VAL A 125 5.62 -9.95 -0.78
CA VAL A 125 4.22 -9.85 -0.35
C VAL A 125 3.25 -9.97 -1.54
N ILE A 126 3.55 -9.32 -2.67
CA ILE A 126 2.73 -9.41 -3.89
C ILE A 126 2.71 -10.85 -4.42
N VAL A 127 3.89 -11.46 -4.56
CA VAL A 127 4.02 -12.82 -5.12
C VAL A 127 3.35 -13.85 -4.21
N VAL A 128 3.59 -13.80 -2.90
CA VAL A 128 2.97 -14.70 -1.94
C VAL A 128 1.46 -14.55 -1.96
N HIS A 129 0.94 -13.32 -1.96
CA HIS A 129 -0.50 -13.08 -2.03
C HIS A 129 -1.12 -13.61 -3.33
N PHE A 130 -0.44 -13.43 -4.46
CA PHE A 130 -0.85 -13.98 -5.75
C PHE A 130 -0.86 -15.52 -5.76
N ILE A 131 0.16 -16.17 -5.18
CA ILE A 131 0.21 -17.63 -5.12
C ILE A 131 -0.90 -18.16 -4.22
N VAL A 132 -1.02 -17.63 -3.00
CA VAL A 132 -2.01 -18.10 -2.00
C VAL A 132 -3.43 -18.00 -2.56
N ARG A 133 -3.82 -16.87 -3.15
CA ARG A 133 -5.17 -16.69 -3.68
C ARG A 133 -5.49 -17.62 -4.85
N ASN A 134 -4.52 -17.84 -5.75
CA ASN A 134 -4.75 -18.69 -6.92
C ASN A 134 -4.74 -20.17 -6.53
N VAL A 135 -3.90 -20.61 -5.58
CA VAL A 135 -3.90 -21.98 -5.05
C VAL A 135 -5.18 -22.28 -4.28
N LEU A 136 -5.67 -21.34 -3.46
CA LEU A 136 -6.96 -21.49 -2.78
C LEU A 136 -8.13 -21.64 -3.77
N LEU A 137 -8.09 -20.89 -4.87
CA LEU A 137 -9.09 -20.98 -5.93
C LEU A 137 -8.99 -22.30 -6.70
N THR A 138 -7.81 -22.69 -7.18
CA THR A 138 -7.66 -23.84 -8.09
C THR A 138 -7.63 -25.19 -7.39
N CYS A 139 -7.00 -25.30 -6.21
CA CYS A 139 -6.86 -26.56 -5.49
C CYS A 139 -8.01 -26.80 -4.51
N PHE A 140 -8.53 -25.75 -3.87
CA PHE A 140 -9.55 -25.86 -2.82
C PHE A 140 -10.93 -25.36 -3.25
N GLY A 141 -11.04 -24.66 -4.39
CA GLY A 141 -12.31 -24.05 -4.83
C GLY A 141 -12.80 -22.92 -3.91
N ILE A 142 -11.93 -22.39 -3.03
CA ILE A 142 -12.30 -21.38 -2.04
C ILE A 142 -12.00 -20.00 -2.61
N ASP A 143 -13.06 -19.24 -2.89
CA ASP A 143 -12.98 -17.82 -3.24
C ASP A 143 -13.45 -16.95 -2.06
N TYR A 144 -12.50 -16.42 -1.31
CA TYR A 144 -12.79 -15.53 -0.18
C TYR A 144 -13.13 -14.08 -0.59
N ILE A 145 -12.97 -13.72 -1.87
CA ILE A 145 -13.35 -12.41 -2.42
C ILE A 145 -14.71 -12.49 -3.14
N GLY A 146 -15.09 -13.68 -3.61
CA GLY A 146 -16.35 -13.95 -4.32
C GLY A 146 -16.37 -13.43 -5.76
N GLU A 147 -15.20 -13.28 -6.37
CA GLU A 147 -15.02 -12.60 -7.64
C GLU A 147 -14.78 -13.54 -8.82
N CYS A 148 -14.06 -14.66 -8.60
CA CYS A 148 -13.69 -15.62 -9.62
C CYS A 148 -14.51 -16.91 -9.54
N ILE A 149 -15.18 -17.18 -8.41
CA ILE A 149 -16.01 -18.37 -8.23
C ILE A 149 -17.06 -18.55 -9.34
N SER A 150 -17.59 -17.46 -9.89
CA SER A 150 -18.58 -17.47 -10.98
C SER A 150 -18.09 -18.08 -12.29
N TYR A 151 -16.78 -18.22 -12.47
CA TYR A 151 -16.19 -18.85 -13.66
C TYR A 151 -15.84 -20.33 -13.45
N TRP A 152 -15.83 -20.78 -12.18
CA TRP A 152 -15.44 -22.14 -11.78
C TRP A 152 -16.61 -22.97 -11.23
N SER A 153 -17.81 -22.39 -11.14
CA SER A 153 -19.09 -23.04 -10.84
C SER A 153 -19.77 -23.57 -12.11
#